data_AF-A0A226QSB0-F1
#
_entry.id   AF-A0A226QSB0-F1
#
_cell.length_a   1.000
_cell.length_b   1.000
_cell.length_c   1.000
_cell.angle_alpha   90.00
_cell.angle_beta   90.00
_cell.angle_gamma   90.00
#
_symmetry.space_group_name_H-M   'P 1'
#
loop_
_entity.id
_entity.type
_entity.pdbx_description
1 polymer ?
#
loop_
_entity_poly.entity_id
_entity_poly.type
_entity_poly.pdbx_seq_one_letter_code
_entity_poly.pdbx_strand_id
1 'polypeptide(L)'
;MISNIKNLVEYKLRSINKYLAPSRQRLELKKQTYSNATCMALCWYRPLDENHEQGEIIYEFDIDNYDNIYLALLGIEYGMRMEKNT
;
A
#
# COMPACT_ATOMS: atom_id res chain seq x y z
N MET A 1 -18.12 3.19 13.28
CA MET A 1 -16.71 3.34 13.70
C MET A 1 -15.71 2.90 12.62
N ILE A 2 -16.00 1.87 11.81
CA ILE A 2 -15.18 1.39 10.68
C ILE A 2 -14.90 2.47 9.59
N SER A 3 -15.82 3.43 9.41
CA SER A 3 -15.67 4.48 8.39
C SER A 3 -14.46 5.39 8.59
N ASN A 4 -13.99 5.63 9.82
CA ASN A 4 -12.90 6.57 10.06
C ASN A 4 -11.53 5.98 9.69
N ILE A 5 -11.26 4.73 10.05
CA ILE A 5 -9.95 4.11 9.77
C ILE A 5 -9.74 3.87 8.28
N LYS A 6 -10.78 3.45 7.55
CA LYS A 6 -10.71 3.30 6.09
C LYS A 6 -10.33 4.62 5.41
N ASN A 7 -10.95 5.73 5.81
CA ASN A 7 -10.62 7.05 5.29
C ASN A 7 -9.16 7.44 5.60
N LEU A 8 -8.66 7.11 6.79
CA LEU A 8 -7.26 7.34 7.16
C LEU A 8 -6.28 6.51 6.31
N VAL A 9 -6.62 5.25 6.02
CA VAL A 9 -5.86 4.38 5.12
C VAL A 9 -5.81 4.97 3.72
N GLU A 10 -6.95 5.37 3.16
CA GLU A 10 -7.02 5.99 1.83
C GLU A 10 -6.22 7.30 1.76
N TYR A 11 -6.33 8.14 2.79
CA TYR A 11 -5.54 9.36 2.91
C TYR A 11 -4.04 9.06 2.97
N LYS A 12 -3.63 8.10 3.80
CA LYS A 12 -2.22 7.74 3.98
C LYS A 12 -1.62 7.15 2.71
N LEU A 13 -2.33 6.24 2.05
CA LEU A 13 -1.94 5.66 0.77
C LEU A 13 -1.74 6.75 -0.30
N ARG A 14 -2.67 7.72 -0.37
CA ARG A 14 -2.54 8.87 -1.28
C ARG A 14 -1.30 9.71 -0.96
N SER A 15 -1.03 9.95 0.33
CA SER A 15 0.15 10.70 0.78
C SER A 15 1.44 10.00 0.34
N ILE A 16 1.57 8.70 0.62
CA ILE A 16 2.74 7.88 0.23
C ILE A 16 2.92 7.87 -1.29
N ASN A 17 1.84 7.66 -2.04
CA ASN A 17 1.90 7.63 -3.50
C ASN A 17 2.35 8.96 -4.13
N LYS A 18 2.08 10.11 -3.50
CA LYS A 18 2.66 11.40 -3.95
C LYS A 18 4.19 11.39 -3.88
N TYR A 19 4.77 10.72 -2.89
CA TYR A 19 6.22 10.60 -2.76
C TYR A 19 6.83 9.58 -3.72
N LEU A 20 6.08 8.53 -4.08
CA LEU A 20 6.53 7.46 -5.00
C LEU A 20 6.38 7.84 -6.48
N ALA A 21 5.46 8.76 -6.80
CA ALA A 21 5.13 9.16 -8.17
C ALA A 21 6.34 9.59 -9.02
N PRO A 22 7.34 10.35 -8.52
CA PRO A 22 8.52 10.72 -9.30
C PRO A 22 9.32 9.52 -9.80
N SER A 23 9.32 8.41 -9.05
CA SER A 23 9.98 7.15 -9.42
C SER A 23 9.08 6.21 -10.21
N ARG A 24 7.89 6.68 -10.63
CA ARG A 24 6.84 5.88 -11.29
C ARG A 24 6.41 4.65 -10.48
N GLN A 25 6.56 4.71 -9.16
CA GLN A 25 6.13 3.64 -8.26
C GLN A 25 4.78 3.99 -7.62
N ARG A 26 4.03 2.97 -7.21
CA ARG A 26 2.80 3.17 -6.42
C ARG A 26 2.49 1.99 -5.52
N LEU A 27 1.78 2.27 -4.44
CA LEU A 27 1.08 1.32 -3.60
C LEU A 27 -0.41 1.32 -3.95
N GLU A 28 -1.03 0.15 -4.02
CA GLU A 28 -2.45 0.01 -4.31
C GLU A 28 -3.07 -1.09 -3.46
N LEU A 29 -4.30 -0.90 -3.00
CA LEU A 29 -5.06 -1.94 -2.33
C LEU A 29 -5.84 -2.75 -3.36
N LYS A 30 -5.58 -4.05 -3.41
CA LYS A 30 -6.28 -4.99 -4.30
C LYS A 30 -7.00 -6.06 -3.52
N LYS A 31 -8.21 -6.38 -3.97
CA LYS A 31 -8.95 -7.53 -3.47
C LYS A 31 -8.32 -8.80 -4.06
N GLN A 32 -7.93 -9.73 -3.21
CA GLN A 32 -7.44 -11.05 -3.63
C GLN A 32 -8.51 -12.08 -3.33
N THR A 33 -8.78 -12.93 -4.32
CA THR A 33 -9.74 -14.03 -4.19
C THR A 33 -8.99 -15.33 -4.39
N TYR A 34 -8.91 -16.09 -3.31
CA TYR A 34 -8.43 -17.47 -3.30
C TYR A 34 -9.64 -18.41 -3.35
N SER A 35 -9.41 -19.69 -3.67
CA SER A 35 -10.48 -20.69 -3.87
C SER A 35 -11.53 -20.71 -2.73
N ASN A 36 -11.13 -20.41 -1.49
CA ASN A 36 -12.01 -20.48 -0.31
C ASN A 36 -12.05 -19.18 0.52
N ALA A 37 -11.36 -18.11 0.11
CA ALA A 37 -11.24 -16.90 0.93
C ALA A 37 -11.04 -15.65 0.09
N THR A 38 -11.51 -14.52 0.60
CA THR A 38 -11.30 -13.20 0.01
C THR A 38 -10.60 -12.33 1.04
N CYS A 39 -9.47 -11.73 0.67
CA CYS A 39 -8.77 -10.77 1.50
C CYS A 39 -8.42 -9.51 0.71
N MET A 40 -7.83 -8.53 1.39
CA MET A 40 -7.24 -7.35 0.78
C MET A 40 -5.73 -7.46 0.84
N ALA A 41 -5.05 -7.01 -0.21
CA ALA A 41 -3.61 -6.98 -0.31
C ALA A 41 -3.14 -5.55 -0.61
N LEU A 42 -2.09 -5.11 0.06
CA LEU A 42 -1.30 -3.96 -0.34
C LEU A 42 -0.26 -4.44 -1.35
N CYS A 43 -0.37 -3.95 -2.57
CA CYS A 43 0.54 -4.26 -3.66
C CYS A 43 1.47 -3.07 -3.93
N TRP A 44 2.75 -3.32 -4.11
CA TRP A 44 3.73 -2.35 -4.58
C TRP A 44 4.06 -2.60 -6.05
N TYR A 45 3.80 -1.58 -6.85
CA TYR A 45 4.10 -1.53 -8.27
C TYR A 45 5.37 -0.72 -8.53
N ARG A 46 6.32 -1.31 -9.25
CA ARG A 46 7.60 -0.70 -9.63
C ARG A 46 7.87 -0.88 -11.12
N PRO A 47 8.38 0.13 -11.82
CA PRO A 47 8.79 -0.03 -13.21
C PRO A 47 10.01 -0.94 -13.28
N LEU A 48 9.98 -1.93 -14.18
CA LEU A 48 11.17 -2.71 -14.56
C LEU A 48 11.90 -2.04 -15.72
N ASP A 49 11.13 -1.48 -16.65
CA ASP A 49 11.61 -0.69 -17.78
C ASP A 49 10.53 0.32 -18.21
N GLU A 50 10.63 0.88 -19.42
CA GLU A 50 9.70 1.88 -19.93
C GLU A 50 8.27 1.34 -20.16
N ASN A 51 8.11 0.04 -20.38
CA ASN A 51 6.85 -0.60 -20.76
C ASN A 51 6.36 -1.67 -19.78
N HIS A 52 7.24 -2.15 -18.89
CA HIS A 52 6.93 -3.21 -17.95
C HIS A 52 6.92 -2.72 -16.51
N GLU A 53 5.96 -3.24 -15.75
CA GLU A 53 5.79 -2.99 -14.33
C GLU A 53 5.70 -4.32 -13.58
N GLN A 54 6.39 -4.39 -12.45
CA GLN A 54 6.28 -5.50 -11.52
C GLN A 54 5.40 -5.10 -10.33
N GLY A 55 4.34 -5.86 -10.10
CA GLY A 55 3.56 -5.80 -8.87
C GLY A 55 3.99 -6.87 -7.88
N GLU A 56 4.19 -6.50 -6.62
CA GLU A 56 4.50 -7.41 -5.52
C GLU A 56 3.49 -7.21 -4.39
N ILE A 57 2.97 -8.28 -3.81
CA ILE A 57 2.15 -8.20 -2.60
C ILE A 57 3.10 -8.02 -1.42
N ILE A 58 2.98 -6.90 -0.70
CA ILE A 58 3.85 -6.59 0.44
C ILE A 58 3.13 -6.74 1.79
N TYR A 59 1.80 -6.80 1.78
CA TYR A 59 1.01 -7.03 2.99
C TYR A 59 -0.37 -7.59 2.62
N GLU A 60 -0.87 -8.59 3.34
CA GLU A 60 -2.23 -9.13 3.20
C GLU A 60 -2.99 -8.99 4.52
N PHE A 61 -4.29 -8.69 4.43
CA PHE A 61 -5.14 -8.49 5.59
C PHE A 61 -6.61 -8.78 5.27
N ASP A 62 -7.37 -9.08 6.32
CA ASP A 62 -8.81 -9.31 6.19
C ASP A 62 -9.53 -8.05 5.69
N ILE A 63 -10.56 -8.23 4.86
CA ILE A 63 -11.25 -7.12 4.17
C ILE A 63 -11.86 -6.08 5.11
N ASP A 64 -12.13 -6.46 6.36
CA ASP A 64 -12.71 -5.61 7.40
C ASP A 64 -11.68 -5.06 8.41
N ASN A 65 -10.41 -5.48 8.32
CA ASN A 65 -9.37 -5.12 9.30
C ASN A 65 -8.43 -4.02 8.78
N TYR A 66 -8.96 -2.79 8.72
CA TYR A 66 -8.21 -1.63 8.23
C TYR A 66 -7.15 -1.09 9.21
N ASP A 67 -7.18 -1.47 10.48
CA ASP A 67 -6.21 -1.00 11.49
C ASP A 67 -4.81 -1.55 11.18
N ASN A 68 -4.73 -2.84 10.84
CA ASN A 68 -3.48 -3.53 10.51
C ASN A 68 -2.76 -2.89 9.31
N ILE A 69 -3.50 -2.62 8.23
CA ILE A 69 -2.94 -1.96 7.04
C ILE A 69 -2.55 -0.51 7.33
N TYR A 70 -3.27 0.21 8.19
CA TYR A 70 -2.90 1.57 8.56
C TYR A 70 -1.53 1.61 9.25
N LEU A 71 -1.26 0.67 10.16
CA LEU A 71 0.04 0.54 10.82
C LEU A 71 1.16 0.19 9.83
N ALA A 72 0.90 -0.72 8.88
CA ALA A 72 1.86 -1.04 7.83
C ALA A 72 2.23 0.20 6.98
N LEU A 73 1.24 1.01 6.61
CA LEU A 73 1.46 2.25 5.87
C LEU A 73 2.27 3.29 6.67
N LEU A 74 2.07 3.38 8.00
CA LEU A 74 2.91 4.22 8.85
C LEU A 74 4.36 3.75 8.88
N GLY A 75 4.59 2.44 8.95
CA GLY A 75 5.94 1.85 8.88
C GLY A 75 6.64 2.18 7.57
N ILE A 76 5.94 2.05 6.44
CA ILE A 76 6.47 2.41 5.11
C ILE A 76 6.81 3.90 5.05
N GLU A 77 5.89 4.78 5.46
CA GLU A 77 6.12 6.23 5.47
C GLU A 77 7.35 6.60 6.33
N TYR A 78 7.50 5.94 7.49
CA TYR A 78 8.64 6.17 8.37
C TYR A 78 9.96 5.74 7.72
N GLY A 79 10.02 4.54 7.12
CA GLY A 79 11.19 4.07 6.38
C GLY A 79 11.60 5.01 5.25
N MET A 80 10.64 5.47 4.44
CA MET A 80 10.88 6.44 3.37
C MET A 80 11.44 7.78 3.88
N ARG A 81 11.07 8.21 5.09
CA ARG A 81 11.60 9.44 5.69
C ARG A 81 13.03 9.26 6.20
N MET A 82 13.38 8.08 6.70
CA MET A 82 14.74 7.79 7.17
C MET A 82 15.74 7.80 6.02
N GLU A 83 15.41 7.17 4.89
CA GLU A 83 16.29 7.14 3.70
C GLU A 83 16.59 8.55 3.16
N LYS A 84 15.66 9.50 3.29
CA LYS A 84 15.88 10.89 2.87
C LYS A 84 16.84 11.68 3.75
N ASN A 85 17.02 11.25 4.99
CA ASN A 85 17.87 11.92 5.97
C ASN A 85 19.28 11.29 6.07
N THR A 86 19.63 10.41 5.13
CA THR A 86 20.93 9.74 5.03
C THR A 86 21.65 10.22 3.77
#